data_AF-A0A7V9SRD8-F1
#
_entry.id   AF-A0A7V9SRD8-F1
#
_cell.length_a   1.000
_cell.length_b   1.000
_cell.length_c   1.000
_cell.angle_alpha   90.00
_cell.angle_beta   90.00
_cell.angle_gamma   90.00
#
_symmetry.space_group_name_H-M   'P 1'
#
loop_
_entity.id
_entity.type
_entity.pdbx_description
1 polymer ?
#
loop_
_entity_poly.entity_id
_entity_poly.type
_entity_poly.pdbx_seq_one_letter_code
_entity_poly.pdbx_strand_id
1 'polypeptide(L)' 'MKEKTLVSTFTLIGSLASYYYSKSHAKDVVPYVMIGGFIGAWVGEIISNVVIKKDNDKN' A
#
# COMPACT_ATOMS: atom_id res chain seq x y z
N MET A 1 9.98 9.12 9.92
CA MET A 1 8.64 8.69 10.40
C MET A 1 7.57 8.80 9.33
N LYS A 2 7.45 9.93 8.60
CA LYS A 2 6.46 10.11 7.50
C LYS A 2 6.49 8.99 6.45
N GLU A 3 7.68 8.51 6.06
CA GLU A 3 7.85 7.43 5.07
C GLU A 3 7.17 6.13 5.50
N LYS A 4 7.52 5.62 6.69
CA LYS A 4 6.99 4.37 7.21
C LYS A 4 5.48 4.44 7.40
N THR A 5 4.94 5.58 7.82
CA THR A 5 3.50 5.80 7.90
C THR A 5 2.85 5.68 6.54
N LEU A 6 3.42 6.32 5.52
CA LEU A 6 2.88 6.29 4.16
C LEU A 6 2.90 4.87 3.59
N VAL A 7 4.03 4.16 3.68
CA VAL A 7 4.12 2.75 3.27
C VAL A 7 3.07 1.90 4.00
N SER A 8 2.95 2.03 5.32
CA SER A 8 1.98 1.26 6.11
C SER A 8 0.52 1.53 5.72
N THR A 9 0.18 2.79 5.45
CA THR A 9 -1.17 3.17 5.00
C THR A 9 -1.50 2.56 3.64
N PHE A 10 -0.58 2.63 2.67
CA PHE A 10 -0.82 2.03 1.36
C PHE A 10 -0.88 0.50 1.41
N THR A 11 -0.05 -0.16 2.23
CA THR A 11 -0.15 -1.60 2.52
C THR A 11 -1.53 -1.96 3.08
N LEU A 12 -2.01 -1.19 4.06
CA LEU A 12 -3.31 -1.42 4.69
C LEU A 12 -4.46 -1.26 3.68
N ILE A 13 -4.43 -0.18 2.89
CA ILE A 13 -5.45 0.09 1.85
C ILE A 13 -5.43 -1.02 0.79
N GLY A 14 -4.25 -1.43 0.29
CA GLY A 14 -4.12 -2.50 -0.70
C GLY A 14 -4.62 -3.85 -0.16
N SER A 15 -4.33 -4.15 1.11
CA SER A 15 -4.83 -5.36 1.78
C SER A 15 -6.34 -5.35 1.95
N LEU A 16 -6.94 -4.22 2.33
CA LEU A 16 -8.40 -4.09 2.46
C LEU A 16 -9.12 -4.13 1.11
N ALA A 17 -8.58 -3.45 0.10
CA ALA A 17 -9.17 -3.43 -1.25
C ALA A 17 -9.18 -4.84 -1.86
N SER A 18 -8.09 -5.58 -1.72
CA SER A 18 -7.99 -6.97 -2.16
C SER A 18 -8.84 -7.93 -1.32
N TYR A 19 -8.97 -7.72 -0.01
CA TYR A 19 -9.92 -8.43 0.84
C TYR A 19 -11.35 -8.24 0.34
N TYR A 20 -11.76 -6.98 0.09
CA TYR A 20 -13.09 -6.67 -0.39
C TYR A 20 -13.36 -7.28 -1.77
N TYR A 21 -12.39 -7.20 -2.68
CA TYR A 21 -12.49 -7.77 -4.01
C TYR A 21 -12.63 -9.30 -3.97
N SER A 22 -11.75 -9.98 -3.23
CA SER A 22 -11.78 -11.46 -3.10
C SER A 22 -13.06 -11.96 -2.46
N LYS A 23 -13.54 -11.29 -1.41
CA LYS A 23 -14.82 -11.60 -0.74
C LYS A 23 -16.01 -11.43 -1.67
N SER A 24 -16.02 -10.38 -2.50
CA SER A 24 -17.13 -10.10 -3.43
C SER A 24 -17.18 -11.07 -4.62
N HIS A 25 -16.06 -11.66 -4.99
CA HIS A 25 -15.95 -12.59 -6.12
C HIS A 25 -15.82 -14.06 -5.70
N ALA A 26 -16.08 -14.37 -4.42
CA ALA A 26 -15.94 -15.71 -3.84
C ALA A 26 -14.58 -16.38 -4.13
N LYS A 27 -13.50 -15.58 -4.15
CA LYS A 27 -12.12 -16.06 -4.32
C LYS A 27 -11.45 -16.28 -2.97
N ASP A 28 -10.38 -17.07 -2.95
CA ASP A 28 -9.57 -17.27 -1.75
C ASP A 28 -9.00 -15.96 -1.23
N VAL A 29 -9.42 -15.59 -0.02
CA VAL A 29 -9.11 -14.29 0.58
C VAL A 29 -7.62 -14.17 0.94
N VAL A 30 -7.04 -15.24 1.48
CA VAL A 30 -5.64 -15.25 1.98
C VAL A 30 -4.63 -14.84 0.91
N PRO A 31 -4.54 -15.50 -0.27
CA PRO A 31 -3.55 -15.13 -1.28
C PRO A 31 -3.80 -13.73 -1.86
N TYR A 32 -5.06 -13.32 -2.01
CA TYR A 32 -5.38 -11.98 -2.54
C TYR A 32 -5.00 -10.87 -1.58
N VAL A 33 -5.25 -11.03 -0.28
CA VAL A 33 -4.83 -10.06 0.75
C VAL A 33 -3.31 -9.96 0.81
N MET A 34 -2.59 -11.08 0.71
CA MET A 34 -1.13 -11.08 0.66
C MET A 34 -0.60 -10.30 -0.55
N ILE A 35 -1.14 -10.57 -1.74
CA ILE A 35 -0.75 -9.86 -2.98
C ILE A 35 -1.12 -8.37 -2.88
N GLY A 36 -2.32 -8.04 -2.41
CA GLY A 36 -2.77 -6.66 -2.27
C GLY A 36 -1.97 -5.87 -1.24
N GLY A 37 -1.58 -6.50 -0.13
CA GLY A 37 -0.67 -5.91 0.85
C GLY A 37 0.72 -5.66 0.28
N PHE A 38 1.28 -6.62 -0.46
CA PHE A 38 2.57 -6.46 -1.13
C PHE A 38 2.55 -5.34 -2.18
N ILE A 39 1.54 -5.29 -3.03
CA ILE A 39 1.36 -4.22 -4.04
C ILE A 39 1.19 -2.86 -3.34
N GLY A 40 0.39 -2.82 -2.26
CA GLY A 40 0.20 -1.61 -1.46
C GLY A 40 1.51 -1.10 -0.85
N ALA A 41 2.32 -1.99 -0.28
CA ALA A 41 3.63 -1.63 0.25
C ALA A 41 4.56 -1.08 -0.84
N TRP A 42 4.62 -1.76 -1.99
CA TRP A 42 5.47 -1.38 -3.11
C TRP A 42 5.10 0.01 -3.68
N VAL A 43 3.80 0.26 -3.89
CA VAL A 43 3.30 1.57 -4.31
C VAL A 43 3.57 2.63 -3.23
N GLY A 44 3.36 2.29 -1.96
CA GLY A 44 3.63 3.17 -0.83
C GLY A 44 5.10 3.60 -0.76
N GLU A 45 6.03 2.70 -1.08
CA GLU A 45 7.47 2.98 -1.11
C GLU A 45 7.86 3.88 -2.29
N ILE A 46 7.27 3.68 -3.46
CA ILE A 46 7.48 4.57 -4.62
C ILE A 46 6.97 5.98 -4.30
N ILE A 47 5.74 6.09 -3.77
CA ILE A 47 5.13 7.38 -3.45
C ILE A 47 5.86 8.07 -2.31
N SER A 48 6.25 7.34 -1.25
CA SER A 48 6.97 7.92 -0.12
C SER A 48 8.30 8.52 -0.58
N ASN A 49 9.04 7.81 -1.43
CA ASN A 49 10.30 8.28 -2.01
C ASN A 49 10.09 9.55 -2.85
N VAL A 50 9.06 9.61 -3.70
CA VAL A 50 8.79 10.80 -4.52
C VAL A 50 8.36 11.99 -3.66
N VAL A 51 7.47 11.78 -2.68
CA VAL A 51 6.90 12.86 -1.84
C VAL A 51 7.94 13.41 -0.88
N ILE A 52 8.74 12.56 -0.23
CA ILE A 52 9.75 12.97 0.75
C ILE A 52 10.95 13.64 0.07
N LYS A 53 11.32 13.18 -1.13
CA LYS A 53 12.36 13.85 -1.93
C LYS A 53 11.93 15.25 -2.36
N LYS A 54 10.64 15.46 -2.61
CA LYS A 54 10.05 16.77 -2.91
C LYS A 54 10.00 17.72 -1.70
N ASP A 55 9.91 17.17 -0.48
CA ASP A 55 9.90 17.95 0.78
C ASP A 55 11.31 18.49 1.11
N ASN A 56 12.38 17.78 0.71
CA ASN A 56 13.77 18.20 0.94
C ASN A 56 14.30 19.20 -0.11
N ASP A 57 13.72 19.28 -1.30
CA ASP A 57 14.14 20.20 -2.37
C ASP A 57 13.59 21.62 -2.19
N LYS A 58 12.65 21.81 -1.26
CA LYS A 58 12.03 23.10 -0.95
C LYS A 58 12.64 23.86 0.23
N ASN A 59 13.73 23.35 0.83
CA ASN A 59 14.44 24.00 1.93
C ASN A 59 15.84 24.45 1.52
#